data_AF-A0A7S0HH34-F1
#
_entry.id   AF-A0A7S0HH34-F1
#
_cell.length_a   1.000
_cell.length_b   1.000
_cell.length_c   1.000
_cell.angle_alpha   90.00
_cell.angle_beta   90.00
_cell.angle_gamma   90.00
#
_symmetry.space_group_name_H-M   'P 1'
#
loop_
_entity.id
_entity.type
_entity.pdbx_description
1 polymer ?
#
loop_
_entity_poly.entity_id
_entity_poly.type
_entity_poly.pdbx_seq_one_letter_code
_entity_poly.pdbx_strand_id
1 'polypeptide(L)'
;AFASLLPHVWQLSRRAAISGALLSVRLPNHAAAAAEQPVPASAILLRMCDTTARMEATMNRAADGLEVGPPITREEISYSVNVLLQTSRLDTMPDASEAADTLRGVKIIAGVGKSEITRDEFVSMAKQYARARDEIDK
;
A
#
# COMPACT_ATOMS: atom_id res chain seq x y z
N ALA A 1 32.59 36.97 36.58
CA ALA A 1 33.98 36.87 37.06
C ALA A 1 33.96 36.28 38.47
N PHE A 2 34.99 35.48 38.82
CA PHE A 2 35.16 34.63 40.02
C PHE A 2 34.39 33.30 39.97
N ALA A 3 34.95 32.22 39.41
CA ALA A 3 36.15 31.47 39.80
C ALA A 3 35.98 30.72 41.15
N SER A 4 35.75 29.41 41.02
CA SER A 4 36.44 28.29 41.71
C SER A 4 36.72 28.41 43.20
N LEU A 5 36.40 27.34 43.96
CA LEU A 5 37.33 26.71 44.92
C LEU A 5 36.70 25.42 45.50
N LEU A 6 37.13 24.28 44.96
CA LEU A 6 37.25 23.02 45.71
C LEU A 6 38.36 23.20 46.77
N PRO A 7 38.30 22.46 47.89
CA PRO A 7 39.37 21.47 48.06
C PRO A 7 38.97 20.15 48.78
N HIS A 8 39.58 19.08 48.26
CA HIS A 8 40.23 17.95 48.95
C HIS A 8 39.39 17.02 49.85
N VAL A 9 39.03 15.83 49.33
CA VAL A 9 39.78 14.56 49.44
C VAL A 9 39.87 14.08 50.88
N TRP A 10 39.22 12.96 51.20
CA TRP A 10 39.79 11.90 52.05
C TRP A 10 39.04 10.57 51.84
N GLN A 11 39.81 9.58 51.37
CA GLN A 11 39.70 8.13 51.60
C GLN A 11 38.52 7.33 50.98
N LEU A 12 38.74 6.49 49.96
CA LEU A 12 39.35 5.14 49.96
C LEU A 12 38.56 4.08 50.75
N SER A 13 37.67 3.36 50.04
CA SER A 13 37.27 1.96 50.33
C SER A 13 36.93 1.27 49.01
N ARG A 14 37.93 0.69 48.35
CA ARG A 14 38.10 -0.76 48.16
C ARG A 14 36.89 -1.53 47.60
N ARG A 15 36.98 -1.80 46.29
CA ARG A 15 36.77 -3.10 45.61
C ARG A 15 35.44 -3.83 45.84
N ALA A 16 34.66 -3.95 44.78
CA ALA A 16 34.32 -5.26 44.21
C ALA A 16 33.86 -5.08 42.76
N ALA A 17 34.68 -5.62 41.84
CA ALA A 17 34.29 -5.82 40.47
C ALA A 17 33.22 -6.92 40.42
N ILE A 18 32.09 -6.63 39.79
CA ILE A 18 31.25 -7.67 39.19
C ILE A 18 31.13 -7.30 37.72
N SER A 19 32.13 -7.76 36.97
CA SER A 19 31.98 -8.02 35.54
C SER A 19 30.93 -9.13 35.39
N GLY A 20 29.66 -8.73 35.38
CA GLY A 20 28.54 -9.58 34.98
C GLY A 20 28.37 -9.46 33.48
N ALA A 21 28.85 -10.47 32.76
CA ALA A 21 28.78 -10.60 31.31
C ALA A 21 27.41 -10.17 30.76
N LEU A 22 27.41 -9.15 29.90
CA LEU A 22 26.38 -9.00 28.88
C LEU A 22 26.44 -10.25 28.01
N LEU A 23 25.64 -11.25 28.35
CA LEU A 23 25.25 -12.32 27.45
C LEU A 23 24.54 -11.66 26.28
N SER A 24 25.31 -11.26 25.27
CA SER A 24 24.81 -11.10 23.92
C SER A 24 24.34 -12.48 23.48
N VAL A 25 23.08 -12.82 23.80
CA VAL A 25 22.37 -13.88 23.10
C VAL A 25 22.25 -13.39 21.67
N ARG A 26 23.29 -13.70 20.88
CA ARG A 26 23.23 -13.65 19.43
C ARG A 26 22.31 -14.79 19.05
N LEU A 27 21.00 -14.49 19.06
CA LEU A 27 20.02 -15.29 18.35
C LEU A 27 20.63 -15.55 16.97
N PRO A 28 20.82 -16.82 16.56
CA PRO A 28 21.20 -17.08 15.18
C PRO A 28 20.10 -16.44 14.35
N ASN A 29 20.47 -15.38 13.65
CA ASN A 29 19.62 -14.70 12.70
C ASN A 29 19.46 -15.69 11.55
N HIS A 30 18.61 -16.71 11.73
CA HIS A 30 18.02 -17.49 10.66
C HIS A 30 16.96 -16.65 9.95
N ALA A 31 17.23 -15.36 9.72
CA ALA A 31 16.80 -14.74 8.49
C ALA A 31 17.72 -15.31 7.41
N ALA A 32 17.52 -16.60 7.10
CA ALA A 32 17.70 -17.02 5.74
C ALA A 32 16.94 -15.98 4.93
N ALA A 33 17.66 -15.24 4.09
CA ALA A 33 17.06 -14.60 2.95
C ALA A 33 16.38 -15.72 2.19
N ALA A 34 15.14 -16.04 2.56
CA ALA A 34 14.23 -16.75 1.71
C ALA A 34 14.21 -15.85 0.48
N ALA A 35 14.92 -16.26 -0.57
CA ALA A 35 14.91 -15.58 -1.84
C ALA A 35 13.44 -15.32 -2.12
N GLU A 36 13.02 -14.04 -2.08
CA GLU A 36 11.64 -13.65 -2.30
C GLU A 36 11.30 -14.19 -3.68
N GLN A 37 10.61 -15.33 -3.71
CA GLN A 37 10.21 -15.92 -4.97
C GLN A 37 9.29 -14.89 -5.63
N PRO A 38 9.59 -14.47 -6.87
CA PRO A 38 8.75 -13.50 -7.55
C PRO A 38 7.32 -14.02 -7.57
N VAL A 39 6.37 -13.18 -7.17
CA VAL A 39 4.95 -13.54 -7.13
C VAL A 39 4.55 -14.06 -8.51
N PRO A 40 3.98 -15.27 -8.62
CA PRO A 40 3.62 -15.81 -9.91
C PRO A 40 2.54 -14.94 -10.57
N ALA A 41 2.59 -14.81 -11.90
CA ALA A 41 1.66 -13.98 -12.65
C ALA A 41 0.19 -14.32 -12.34
N SER A 42 -0.14 -15.61 -12.25
CA SER A 42 -1.49 -16.07 -11.89
C SER A 42 -1.97 -15.56 -10.52
N ALA A 43 -1.09 -15.46 -9.51
CA ALA A 43 -1.48 -14.90 -8.22
C ALA A 43 -1.73 -13.39 -8.30
N ILE A 44 -1.01 -12.67 -9.16
CA ILE A 44 -1.26 -11.25 -9.44
C ILE A 44 -2.63 -11.10 -10.11
N LEU A 45 -2.91 -11.89 -11.15
CA LEU A 45 -4.19 -11.85 -11.87
C LEU A 45 -5.37 -12.18 -10.95
N LEU A 46 -5.29 -13.23 -10.12
CA LEU A 46 -6.32 -13.56 -9.13
C LEU A 46 -6.57 -12.42 -8.15
N ARG A 47 -5.50 -11.81 -7.64
CA ARG A 47 -5.62 -10.63 -6.75
C ARG A 47 -6.25 -9.45 -7.48
N MET A 48 -5.96 -9.27 -8.76
CA MET A 48 -6.55 -8.22 -9.57
C MET A 48 -8.04 -8.45 -9.82
N CYS A 49 -8.49 -9.69 -10.03
CA CYS A 49 -9.91 -10.02 -10.14
C CYS A 49 -10.67 -9.69 -8.83
N ASP A 50 -10.13 -10.06 -7.66
CA ASP A 50 -10.75 -9.71 -6.37
C ASP A 50 -10.75 -8.19 -6.14
N THR A 51 -9.62 -7.52 -6.42
CA THR A 51 -9.49 -6.07 -6.20
C THR A 51 -10.44 -5.28 -7.10
N THR A 52 -10.55 -5.63 -8.38
CA THR A 52 -11.47 -4.98 -9.33
C THR A 52 -12.93 -5.24 -8.95
N ALA A 53 -13.29 -6.45 -8.51
CA ALA A 53 -14.63 -6.75 -8.00
C ALA A 53 -15.01 -5.91 -6.78
N ARG A 54 -14.09 -5.73 -5.82
CA ARG A 54 -14.32 -4.88 -4.65
C ARG A 54 -14.49 -3.41 -5.04
N MET A 55 -13.66 -2.92 -5.95
CA MET A 55 -13.74 -1.53 -6.41
C MET A 55 -15.03 -1.29 -7.20
N GLU A 56 -15.44 -2.21 -8.08
CA GLU A 56 -16.74 -2.18 -8.75
C GLU A 56 -17.89 -2.05 -7.74
N ALA A 57 -17.92 -2.93 -6.73
CA ALA A 57 -18.95 -2.91 -5.70
C ALA A 57 -18.94 -1.62 -4.87
N THR A 58 -17.77 -1.04 -4.62
CA THR A 58 -17.65 0.26 -3.94
C THR A 58 -18.20 1.39 -4.80
N MET A 59 -17.87 1.45 -6.09
CA MET A 59 -18.40 2.47 -7.00
C MET A 59 -19.92 2.36 -7.16
N ASN A 60 -20.47 1.15 -7.26
CA ASN A 60 -21.92 0.95 -7.32
C ASN A 60 -22.61 1.39 -6.02
N ARG A 61 -22.05 1.06 -4.85
CA ARG A 61 -22.59 1.55 -3.56
C ARG A 61 -22.51 3.07 -3.45
N ALA A 62 -21.43 3.69 -3.90
CA ALA A 62 -21.30 5.15 -3.94
C ALA A 62 -22.35 5.78 -4.86
N ALA A 63 -22.59 5.19 -6.04
CA ALA A 63 -23.62 5.61 -6.98
C ALA A 63 -25.04 5.55 -6.39
N ASP A 64 -25.29 4.60 -5.49
CA ASP A 64 -26.57 4.45 -4.78
C ASP A 64 -26.64 5.25 -3.48
N GLY A 65 -25.60 6.04 -3.15
CA GLY A 65 -25.53 6.83 -1.91
C GLY A 65 -25.38 5.99 -0.64
N LEU A 66 -24.92 4.75 -0.77
CA LEU A 66 -24.76 3.77 0.31
C LEU A 66 -23.32 3.71 0.85
N GLU A 67 -22.48 4.70 0.53
CA GLU A 67 -21.13 4.76 1.07
C GLU A 67 -21.11 5.07 2.57
N VAL A 68 -20.28 4.33 3.31
CA VAL A 68 -20.09 4.52 4.75
C VAL A 68 -18.70 5.08 4.96
N GLY A 69 -18.61 6.40 5.17
CA GLY A 69 -17.34 7.09 5.34
C GLY A 69 -17.36 8.51 4.80
N PRO A 70 -16.19 9.19 4.80
CA PRO A 70 -16.03 10.41 4.03
C PRO A 70 -16.27 10.12 2.54
N PRO A 71 -16.81 11.09 1.77
CA PRO A 71 -17.02 10.91 0.33
C PRO A 71 -15.71 10.58 -0.39
N ILE A 72 -15.73 9.58 -1.28
CA ILE A 72 -14.58 9.29 -2.15
C ILE A 72 -14.29 10.50 -3.05
N THR A 73 -13.04 10.95 -3.00
CA THR A 73 -12.54 12.05 -3.85
C THR A 73 -11.99 11.54 -5.19
N ARG A 74 -11.93 12.44 -6.18
CA ARG A 74 -11.34 12.15 -7.50
C ARG A 74 -9.85 11.83 -7.37
N GLU A 75 -9.15 12.54 -6.50
CA GLU A 75 -7.73 12.35 -6.21
C GLU A 75 -7.47 10.96 -5.63
N GLU A 76 -8.29 10.50 -4.68
CA GLU A 76 -8.18 9.17 -4.08
C GLU A 76 -8.37 8.05 -5.10
N ILE A 77 -9.36 8.16 -6.01
CA ILE A 77 -9.55 7.19 -7.08
C ILE A 77 -8.33 7.18 -8.01
N SER A 78 -7.87 8.36 -8.44
CA SER A 78 -6.73 8.47 -9.35
C SER A 78 -5.45 7.88 -8.73
N TYR A 79 -5.21 8.17 -7.44
CA TYR A 79 -4.11 7.61 -6.67
C TYR A 79 -4.24 6.09 -6.53
N SER A 80 -5.43 5.59 -6.17
CA SER A 80 -5.67 4.15 -5.97
C SER A 80 -5.42 3.36 -7.25
N VAL A 81 -5.89 3.86 -8.39
CA VAL A 81 -5.64 3.21 -9.69
C VAL A 81 -4.17 3.29 -10.10
N ASN A 82 -3.47 4.38 -9.80
CA ASN A 82 -2.03 4.46 -10.02
C ASN A 82 -1.26 3.38 -9.24
N VAL A 83 -1.56 3.24 -7.94
CA VAL A 83 -0.95 2.21 -7.10
C VAL A 83 -1.28 0.82 -7.65
N LEU A 84 -2.53 0.59 -8.03
CA LEU A 84 -2.97 -0.68 -8.60
C LEU A 84 -2.18 -1.06 -9.85
N LEU A 85 -2.04 -0.13 -10.80
CA LEU A 85 -1.30 -0.36 -12.05
C LEU A 85 0.21 -0.56 -11.80
N GLN A 86 0.81 0.26 -10.93
CA GLN A 86 2.23 0.16 -10.60
C GLN A 86 2.59 -1.15 -9.90
N THR A 87 1.74 -1.60 -8.98
CA THR A 87 2.01 -2.81 -8.17
C THR A 87 1.72 -4.10 -8.92
N SER A 88 0.72 -4.10 -9.80
CA SER A 88 0.35 -5.28 -10.58
C SER A 88 1.17 -5.46 -11.85
N ARG A 89 1.67 -4.37 -12.46
CA ARG A 89 2.40 -4.39 -13.74
C ARG A 89 1.65 -5.12 -14.86
N LEU A 90 0.31 -5.01 -14.86
CA LEU A 90 -0.56 -5.64 -15.86
C LEU A 90 -0.20 -5.26 -17.30
N ASP A 91 0.31 -4.05 -17.49
CA ASP A 91 0.77 -3.54 -18.79
C ASP A 91 1.95 -4.32 -19.36
N THR A 92 2.74 -4.97 -18.51
CA THR A 92 3.87 -5.83 -18.91
C THR A 92 3.48 -7.29 -19.15
N MET A 93 2.23 -7.65 -18.87
CA MET A 93 1.71 -9.00 -19.06
C MET A 93 1.01 -9.07 -20.42
N PRO A 94 1.44 -9.96 -21.36
CA PRO A 94 0.86 -10.02 -22.70
C PRO A 94 -0.67 -10.18 -22.70
N ASP A 95 -1.18 -11.03 -21.81
CA ASP A 95 -2.61 -11.38 -21.77
C ASP A 95 -3.44 -10.42 -20.92
N ALA A 96 -2.82 -9.45 -20.22
CA ALA A 96 -3.51 -8.52 -19.31
C ALA A 96 -3.27 -7.04 -19.61
N SER A 97 -2.61 -6.72 -20.72
CA SER A 97 -2.30 -5.34 -21.11
C SER A 97 -3.57 -4.53 -21.38
N GLU A 98 -4.60 -5.14 -21.99
CA GLU A 98 -5.92 -4.51 -22.19
C GLU A 98 -6.56 -4.10 -20.85
N ALA A 99 -6.48 -4.97 -19.84
CA ALA A 99 -7.00 -4.68 -18.51
C ALA A 99 -6.33 -3.45 -17.87
N ALA A 100 -5.03 -3.26 -18.13
CA ALA A 100 -4.31 -2.07 -17.68
C ALA A 100 -4.86 -0.79 -18.37
N ASP A 101 -5.16 -0.84 -19.66
CA ASP A 101 -5.77 0.27 -20.40
C ASP A 101 -7.18 0.58 -19.92
N THR A 102 -8.00 -0.45 -19.70
CA THR A 102 -9.34 -0.30 -19.15
C THR A 102 -9.32 0.34 -17.75
N LEU A 103 -8.38 -0.06 -16.89
CA LEU A 103 -8.17 0.58 -15.59
C LEU A 103 -7.71 2.04 -15.70
N ARG A 104 -6.89 2.39 -16.71
CA ARG A 104 -6.56 3.81 -17.00
C ARG A 104 -7.81 4.61 -17.36
N GLY A 105 -8.83 3.97 -17.94
CA GLY A 105 -10.15 4.56 -18.17
C GLY A 105 -10.82 5.09 -16.90
N VAL A 106 -10.68 4.40 -15.76
CA VAL A 106 -11.20 4.87 -14.46
C VAL A 106 -10.57 6.22 -14.09
N LYS A 107 -9.25 6.36 -14.26
CA LYS A 107 -8.54 7.62 -13.98
C LYS A 107 -9.01 8.75 -14.89
N ILE A 108 -9.28 8.45 -16.15
CA ILE A 108 -9.77 9.44 -17.11
C ILE A 108 -11.13 9.96 -16.65
N ILE A 109 -12.06 9.06 -16.30
CA ILE A 109 -13.39 9.46 -15.79
C ILE A 109 -13.22 10.31 -14.53
N ALA A 110 -12.36 9.89 -13.58
CA ALA A 110 -12.11 10.66 -12.38
C ALA A 110 -11.51 12.06 -12.67
N GLY A 111 -10.64 12.18 -13.67
CA GLY A 111 -9.92 13.42 -13.99
C GLY A 111 -10.64 14.42 -14.90
N VAL A 112 -11.76 14.06 -15.55
CA VAL A 112 -12.49 14.96 -16.45
C VAL A 112 -13.33 16.01 -15.69
N GLY A 113 -13.91 15.62 -14.56
CA GLY A 113 -14.75 16.51 -13.76
C GLY A 113 -13.96 17.39 -12.78
N LYS A 114 -14.51 18.58 -12.47
CA LYS A 114 -13.94 19.54 -11.50
C LYS A 114 -14.75 19.66 -10.20
N SER A 115 -15.88 18.97 -10.13
CA SER A 115 -16.82 18.98 -9.00
C SER A 115 -16.79 17.65 -8.27
N GLU A 116 -17.68 17.44 -7.30
CA GLU A 116 -17.94 16.11 -6.74
C GLU A 116 -18.22 15.08 -7.85
N ILE A 117 -17.96 13.81 -7.55
CA ILE A 117 -18.18 12.71 -8.48
C ILE A 117 -19.68 12.46 -8.57
N THR A 118 -20.19 12.51 -9.79
CA THR A 118 -21.61 12.25 -10.05
C THR A 118 -21.91 10.76 -10.01
N ARG A 119 -23.19 10.43 -9.79
CA ARG A 119 -23.69 9.06 -9.88
C ARG A 119 -23.30 8.35 -11.18
N ASP A 120 -23.44 9.04 -12.31
CA ASP A 120 -23.14 8.47 -13.63
C ASP A 120 -21.63 8.21 -13.81
N GLU A 121 -20.79 9.05 -13.23
CA GLU A 121 -19.35 8.82 -13.20
C GLU A 121 -19.00 7.59 -12.36
N PHE A 122 -19.59 7.42 -11.18
CA PHE A 122 -19.41 6.21 -10.37
C PHE A 122 -19.83 4.94 -11.13
N VAL A 123 -21.01 4.94 -11.76
CA VAL A 123 -21.48 3.81 -12.59
C VAL A 123 -20.53 3.54 -13.75
N SER A 124 -20.02 4.59 -14.38
CA SER A 124 -19.07 4.45 -15.49
C SER A 124 -17.75 3.85 -15.02
N MET A 125 -17.23 4.26 -13.86
CA MET A 125 -16.04 3.66 -13.26
C MET A 125 -16.26 2.20 -12.87
N ALA A 126 -17.42 1.86 -12.29
CA ALA A 126 -17.79 0.48 -11.96
C ALA A 126 -17.75 -0.43 -13.19
N LYS A 127 -18.28 0.05 -14.33
CA LYS A 127 -18.24 -0.68 -15.61
C LYS A 127 -16.81 -0.90 -16.11
N GLN A 128 -15.91 0.07 -15.93
CA GLN A 128 -14.49 -0.12 -16.28
C GLN A 128 -13.84 -1.19 -15.39
N TYR A 129 -14.13 -1.22 -14.09
CA TYR A 129 -13.64 -2.29 -13.21
C TYR A 129 -14.16 -3.67 -13.61
N ALA A 130 -15.45 -3.79 -13.93
CA ALA A 130 -16.04 -5.04 -14.41
C ALA A 130 -15.37 -5.51 -15.71
N ARG A 131 -15.21 -4.60 -16.68
CA ARG A 131 -14.56 -4.89 -17.95
C ARG A 131 -13.09 -5.31 -17.78
N ALA A 132 -12.36 -4.66 -16.88
CA ALA A 132 -10.96 -5.01 -16.61
C ALA A 132 -10.84 -6.44 -16.03
N ARG A 133 -11.81 -6.87 -15.22
CA ARG A 133 -11.87 -8.26 -14.73
C ARG A 133 -12.15 -9.22 -15.88
N ASP A 134 -13.13 -8.92 -16.73
CA ASP A 134 -13.43 -9.75 -17.90
C ASP A 134 -12.21 -9.88 -18.83
N GLU A 135 -11.39 -8.84 -18.95
CA GLU A 135 -10.14 -8.86 -19.72
C GLU A 135 -9.02 -9.69 -19.07
N ILE A 136 -9.01 -9.82 -17.74
CA ILE A 136 -8.05 -10.67 -17.01
C ILE A 136 -8.42 -12.16 -17.11
N ASP A 137 -9.72 -12.47 -17.14
CA ASP A 137 -10.24 -13.85 -17.14
C ASP A 137 -10.32 -14.49 -18.55
N LYS A 138 -9.90 -13.79 -19.60
CA LYS A 138 -9.84 -14.30 -20.99
C LYS A 138 -8.77 -15.38 -21.17
#